data_AF-A0A9W8PBA1-F1
#
_entry.id   AF-A0A9W8PBA1-F1
#
_cell.length_a   1.000
_cell.length_b   1.000
_cell.length_c   1.000
_cell.angle_alpha   90.00
_cell.angle_beta   90.00
_cell.angle_gamma   90.00
#
_symmetry.space_group_name_H-M   'P 1'
#
loop_
_entity.id
_entity.type
_entity.pdbx_description
1 polymer ?
#
loop_
_entity_poly.entity_id
_entity_poly.type
_entity_poly.pdbx_seq_one_letter_code
_entity_poly.pdbx_strand_id
1 'polypeptide(L)' 'MLHDSDLPKFLWGEAAKHAVYVKNRVMMHVLGNITPHEVLLGVKPNLSNLHPWGC' A
#
# COMPACT_ATOMS: atom_id res chain seq x y z
N MET A 1 -5.18 -1.79 11.14
CA MET A 1 -3.89 -1.50 10.46
C MET A 1 -3.00 -0.58 11.29
N LEU A 2 -3.38 0.67 11.58
CA LEU A 2 -2.54 1.56 12.42
C LEU A 2 -2.83 1.38 13.92
N HIS A 3 -4.10 1.57 14.32
CA HIS A 3 -4.53 1.47 15.71
C HIS A 3 -4.47 0.04 16.26
N ASP A 4 -4.61 -0.96 15.39
CA ASP A 4 -4.62 -2.39 15.78
C ASP A 4 -3.22 -3.01 15.88
N SER A 5 -2.15 -2.27 15.53
CA SER A 5 -0.79 -2.83 15.46
C SER A 5 -0.03 -2.77 16.79
N ASP A 6 -0.56 -2.09 17.81
CA ASP A 6 0.12 -1.78 19.09
C ASP A 6 1.54 -1.18 18.94
N LEU A 7 1.86 -0.68 17.73
CA LEU A 7 3.19 -0.17 17.42
C LEU A 7 3.39 1.26 17.95
N PRO A 8 4.62 1.59 18.39
CA PRO A 8 4.96 2.93 18.86
C PRO A 8 4.61 4.06 17.88
N LYS A 9 4.22 5.22 18.42
CA LYS A 9 3.83 6.41 17.62
C LYS A 9 4.92 6.90 16.66
N PHE A 10 6.19 6.66 16.96
CA PHE A 10 7.28 7.08 16.07
C PHE A 10 7.26 6.32 14.73
N LEU A 11 6.58 5.17 14.64
CA LEU A 11 6.45 4.38 13.41
C LEU A 11 5.28 4.80 12.51
N TRP A 12 4.53 5.84 12.88
CA TRP A 12 3.35 6.25 12.11
C TRP A 12 3.69 6.80 10.73
N GLY A 13 4.89 7.36 10.54
CA GLY A 13 5.36 7.79 9.24
C GLY A 13 5.55 6.62 8.27
N GLU A 14 6.14 5.54 8.76
CA GLU A 14 6.35 4.28 8.06
C GLU A 14 5.03 3.60 7.76
N ALA A 15 4.10 3.61 8.71
CA ALA A 15 2.77 3.08 8.49
C ALA A 15 1.98 3.86 7.42
N ALA A 16 2.11 5.19 7.39
CA ALA A 16 1.53 6.01 6.33
C ALA A 16 2.14 5.68 4.96
N LYS A 17 3.47 5.50 4.89
CA LYS A 17 4.15 5.03 3.67
C LYS A 17 3.64 3.66 3.23
N HIS A 18 3.45 2.73 4.16
CA HIS A 18 2.90 1.41 3.87
C HIS A 18 1.47 1.49 3.33
N ALA A 19 0.61 2.30 3.95
CA ALA A 19 -0.76 2.50 3.48
C ALA A 19 -0.81 3.07 2.05
N VAL A 20 0.04 4.07 1.74
CA VAL A 20 0.14 4.64 0.38
C VAL A 20 0.71 3.61 -0.60
N TYR A 21 1.72 2.84 -0.19
CA TYR A 21 2.31 1.77 -0.99
C TYR A 21 1.26 0.73 -1.41
N VAL A 22 0.40 0.30 -0.47
CA VAL A 22 -0.69 -0.64 -0.73
C VAL A 22 -1.75 0.01 -1.61
N LYS A 23 -2.21 1.22 -1.26
CA LYS A 23 -3.24 1.93 -2.02
C LYS A 23 -2.87 2.10 -3.49
N ASN A 24 -1.60 2.36 -3.80
CA ASN A 24 -1.14 2.51 -5.19
C ASN A 24 -1.08 1.19 -5.97
N ARG A 25 -1.16 0.04 -5.30
CA ARG A 25 -1.05 -1.30 -5.91
C ARG A 25 -2.34 -2.12 -5.83
N VAL A 26 -3.40 -1.56 -5.25
CA VAL A 26 -4.73 -2.16 -5.26
C VAL A 26 -5.51 -1.64 -6.47
N MET A 27 -6.33 -2.51 -7.07
CA MET A 27 -7.17 -2.15 -8.21
C MET A 27 -8.19 -1.10 -7.79
N MET A 28 -8.41 -0.10 -8.62
CA MET A 28 -9.40 0.93 -8.38
C MET A 28 -10.49 0.90 -9.45
N HIS A 29 -11.74 0.81 -9.02
CA HIS A 29 -12.89 0.83 -9.93
C HIS A 29 -12.92 2.10 -10.79
N VAL A 30 -12.61 3.26 -10.20
CA VAL A 30 -12.57 4.55 -10.90
C VAL A 30 -11.53 4.59 -12.03
N LEU A 31 -10.51 3.73 -11.97
CA LEU A 31 -9.49 3.61 -13.01
C LEU A 31 -9.82 2.49 -14.03
N GLY A 32 -10.98 1.85 -13.93
CA GLY A 32 -11.33 0.71 -14.79
C GLY A 32 -10.72 -0.61 -14.32
N ASN A 33 -10.65 -0.82 -13.00
CA ASN A 33 -10.08 -2.02 -12.36
C ASN A 33 -8.58 -2.23 -12.60
N ILE A 34 -7.84 -1.16 -12.91
CA ILE A 34 -6.37 -1.14 -12.95
C ILE A 34 -5.83 -0.46 -11.68
N THR A 35 -4.56 -0.70 -11.38
CA THR A 35 -3.88 -0.08 -10.23
C THR A 35 -3.30 1.29 -10.61
N PRO A 36 -3.22 2.26 -9.68
CA PRO A 36 -2.50 3.52 -9.95
C PRO A 36 -1.03 3.31 -10.36
N HIS A 37 -0.39 2.27 -9.83
CA HIS A 37 0.96 1.88 -10.22
C HIS A 37 1.05 1.52 -11.71
N GLU A 38 0.09 0.74 -12.23
CA GLU A 38 0.02 0.42 -13.66
C GLU A 38 -0.28 1.66 -14.50
N VAL A 39 -1.15 2.56 -14.03
CA VAL A 39 -1.44 3.83 -14.75
C VAL A 39 -0.19 4.69 -14.87
N LEU A 40 0.58 4.81 -13.79
CA LEU A 40 1.75 5.68 -13.75
C LEU A 40 2.97 5.09 -14.47
N LEU A 41 3.20 3.79 -14.32
CA LEU A 41 4.45 3.14 -14.76
C LEU A 41 4.27 2.21 -15.96
N GLY A 42 3.03 1.92 -16.38
CA GLY A 42 2.72 0.98 -17.46
C GLY A 42 3.02 -0.49 -17.12
N VAL A 43 3.41 -0.79 -15.88
CA VAL A 43 3.80 -2.15 -15.45
C VAL A 43 2.97 -2.62 -14.25
N LYS A 44 2.68 -3.92 -14.24
CA LYS A 44 2.02 -4.59 -13.11
C LYS A 44 2.85 -4.44 -11.84
N PRO A 45 2.23 -4.15 -10.69
CA PRO A 45 2.96 -4.06 -9.43
C PRO A 45 3.49 -5.44 -9.00
N ASN A 46 4.76 -5.50 -8.59
CA ASN A 46 5.30 -6.66 -7.89
C ASN A 46 4.85 -6.64 -6.43
N LEU A 47 4.17 -7.69 -5.98
CA LEU A 47 3.64 -7.86 -4.62
C LEU A 47 4.41 -8.88 -3.77
N SER A 48 5.55 -9.40 -4.26
CA SER A 48 6.31 -10.45 -3.56
C SER A 48 6.79 -10.02 -2.18
N ASN A 49 7.00 -8.71 -1.98
CA ASN A 49 7.40 -8.10 -0.72
C ASN A 49 6.22 -7.42 0.00
N LEU A 50 4.98 -7.74 -0.34
CA LEU A 50 3.82 -7.21 0.38
C LEU A 50 3.53 -8.10 1.59
N HIS A 51 3.58 -7.50 2.77
CA HIS A 51 3.27 -8.16 4.02
C HIS A 51 2.45 -7.23 4.92
N PRO A 52 1.70 -7.74 5.90
CA PRO A 52 0.96 -6.92 6.83
C PRO A 52 1.87 -5.90 7.53
N TRP A 53 1.33 -4.72 7.82
CA TRP A 53 2.04 -3.73 8.61
C TRP A 53 2.37 -4.31 10.01
N GLY A 54 3.65 -4.23 10.40
CA GLY A 54 4.11 -4.71 11.72
C GLY A 54 4.41 -6.21 11.83
N CYS A 55 4.47 -6.95 10.72
CA CYS A 55 4.90 -8.35 10.71
C CYS A 55 6.40 -8.53 10.96
#